data_AF-A0A7S0WJ37-F1
#
_entry.id   AF-A0A7S0WJ37-F1
#
_cell.length_a   1.000
_cell.length_b   1.000
_cell.length_c   1.000
_cell.angle_alpha   90.00
_cell.angle_beta   90.00
_cell.angle_gamma   90.00
#
_symmetry.space_group_name_H-M   'P 1'
#
loop_
_entity.id
_entity.type
_entity.pdbx_description
1 polymer ?
#
loop_
_entity_poly.entity_id
_entity_poly.type
_entity_poly.pdbx_seq_one_letter_code
_entity_poly.pdbx_strand_id
1 'polypeptide(L)'
;TLLNFMITPDGLIDQLLGSTVESEEPELQKEKNKLLIEGAANAKALKDVEDRIIEVLGSSEGSILESETAINVISEAKEISIDINKKQAVAEKTEIRIDATRETYRPIAVHVAWLFFNISELCNIEPMYQYSLLWYTNLYRHTLKTAEASRNLETRLKNLNEFFTYFLYCNICRSLFEKDKLLFSFLLTNRILGAKGLVDNQEWLFLLTGGIGGTTLPKPDGADWLGNPAWAELCRLSNLEAFGGLTGSFIKDSDAWKPLYNSLEPHKENLPGAFDRLDTFKKLLIVRAIRRTSS
;
A
#
# COMPACT_ATOMS: atom_id res chain seq x y z
N THR A 1 0.42 -11.35 29.95
CA THR A 1 0.84 -10.43 28.87
C THR A 1 -0.21 -10.46 27.78
N LEU A 2 -0.71 -9.31 27.33
CA LEU A 2 -1.70 -9.21 26.26
C LEU A 2 -0.95 -9.15 24.93
N LEU A 3 -1.11 -10.15 24.05
CA LEU A 3 -0.51 -10.16 22.72
C LEU A 3 -1.49 -9.56 21.72
N ASN A 4 -1.06 -8.55 20.98
CA ASN A 4 -1.83 -7.95 19.90
C ASN A 4 -1.59 -8.72 18.59
N PHE A 5 -2.63 -9.35 18.05
CA PHE A 5 -2.61 -10.07 16.78
C PHE A 5 -3.22 -9.25 15.62
N MET A 6 -3.34 -7.93 15.79
CA MET A 6 -3.74 -7.05 14.69
C MET A 6 -2.74 -7.14 13.55
N ILE A 7 -3.27 -7.34 12.34
CA ILE A 7 -2.48 -7.37 11.11
C ILE A 7 -1.95 -5.96 10.85
N THR A 8 -0.63 -5.82 10.77
CA THR A 8 0.02 -4.57 10.39
C THR A 8 0.15 -4.48 8.86
N PRO A 9 0.19 -3.26 8.29
CA PRO A 9 0.41 -3.09 6.86
C PRO A 9 1.67 -3.81 6.37
N ASP A 10 2.80 -3.61 7.02
CA ASP A 10 4.06 -4.23 6.64
C ASP A 10 4.01 -5.76 6.73
N GLY A 11 3.39 -6.29 7.80
CA GLY A 11 3.25 -7.74 7.97
C GLY A 11 2.40 -8.39 6.88
N LEU A 12 1.31 -7.72 6.45
CA LEU A 12 0.49 -8.20 5.35
C LEU A 12 1.23 -8.11 4.01
N ILE A 13 1.96 -7.02 3.77
CA ILE A 13 2.76 -6.84 2.55
C ILE A 13 3.78 -7.98 2.43
N ASP A 14 4.52 -8.28 3.50
CA ASP A 14 5.53 -9.34 3.46
C ASP A 14 4.91 -10.74 3.28
N GLN A 15 3.73 -10.99 3.87
CA GLN A 15 2.98 -12.23 3.65
C GLN A 15 2.52 -12.39 2.19
N LEU A 16 1.98 -11.31 1.59
CA LEU A 16 1.54 -11.30 0.20
C LEU A 16 2.72 -11.38 -0.76
N LEU A 17 3.83 -10.74 -0.43
CA LEU A 17 5.09 -10.83 -1.18
C LEU A 17 5.60 -12.27 -1.21
N GLY A 18 5.65 -12.93 -0.05
CA GLY A 18 6.00 -14.34 0.05
C GLY A 18 5.11 -15.22 -0.83
N SER A 19 3.78 -15.01 -0.78
CA SER A 19 2.83 -15.75 -1.61
C SER A 19 3.01 -15.49 -3.11
N THR A 20 3.41 -14.27 -3.49
CA THR A 20 3.66 -13.89 -4.88
C THR A 20 4.91 -14.58 -5.40
N VAL A 21 6.01 -14.50 -4.64
CA VAL A 21 7.29 -15.13 -5.00
C VAL A 21 7.16 -16.64 -5.06
N GLU A 22 6.45 -17.25 -4.12
CA GLU A 22 6.21 -18.71 -4.13
C GLU A 22 5.49 -19.16 -5.41
N SER A 23 4.59 -18.32 -5.95
CA SER A 23 3.84 -18.62 -7.17
C SER A 23 4.59 -18.30 -8.45
N GLU A 24 5.27 -17.15 -8.52
CA GLU A 24 5.92 -16.65 -9.74
C GLU A 24 7.35 -17.22 -9.90
N GLU A 25 8.07 -17.42 -8.80
CA GLU A 25 9.48 -17.84 -8.76
C GLU A 25 9.70 -19.00 -7.76
N PRO A 26 9.09 -20.18 -7.98
CA PRO A 26 9.11 -21.28 -7.03
C PRO A 26 10.52 -21.84 -6.76
N GLU A 27 11.41 -21.83 -7.76
CA GLU A 27 12.79 -22.28 -7.59
C GLU A 27 13.59 -21.33 -6.70
N LEU A 28 13.41 -20.01 -6.85
CA LEU A 28 14.01 -19.01 -5.98
C LEU A 28 13.51 -19.16 -4.53
N GLN A 29 12.23 -19.47 -4.34
CA GLN A 29 11.68 -19.73 -3.01
C GLN A 29 12.27 -21.02 -2.38
N LYS A 30 12.47 -22.08 -3.17
CA LYS A 30 13.15 -23.30 -2.71
C LYS A 30 14.60 -23.03 -2.32
N GLU A 31 15.33 -22.25 -3.12
CA GLU A 31 16.71 -21.85 -2.82
C GLU A 31 16.77 -21.04 -1.52
N LYS A 32 15.86 -20.08 -1.33
CA LYS A 32 15.75 -19.32 -0.08
C LYS A 32 15.51 -20.24 1.14
N ASN A 33 14.57 -21.17 1.03
CA ASN A 33 14.27 -22.11 2.12
C ASN A 33 15.48 -23.01 2.43
N LYS A 34 16.23 -23.43 1.42
CA LYS A 34 17.45 -24.22 1.59
C LYS A 34 18.52 -23.42 2.34
N LEU A 35 18.77 -22.17 1.93
CA LEU A 35 19.74 -21.29 2.59
C LEU A 35 19.37 -21.03 4.06
N LEU A 36 18.07 -20.89 4.36
CA LEU A 36 17.60 -20.72 5.75
C LEU A 36 17.96 -21.93 6.62
N ILE A 37 17.70 -23.14 6.13
CA ILE A 37 18.00 -24.39 6.85
C ILE A 37 19.53 -24.55 7.02
N GLU A 38 20.30 -24.31 5.96
CA GLU A 38 21.76 -24.35 5.99
C GLU A 38 22.34 -23.31 6.94
N GLY A 39 21.80 -22.09 6.95
CA GLY A 39 22.20 -21.01 7.86
C GLY A 39 21.97 -21.39 9.33
N ALA A 40 20.81 -21.95 9.64
CA ALA A 40 20.50 -22.44 10.99
C ALA A 40 21.42 -23.60 11.43
N ALA A 41 21.68 -24.55 10.52
CA ALA A 41 22.60 -25.65 10.78
C ALA A 41 24.05 -25.16 11.00
N ASN A 42 24.51 -24.20 10.20
CA ASN A 42 25.83 -23.59 10.33
C ASN A 42 25.96 -22.79 11.64
N ALA A 43 24.94 -22.02 12.02
CA ALA A 43 24.92 -21.29 13.29
C ALA A 43 24.99 -22.24 14.50
N LYS A 44 24.27 -23.37 14.44
CA LYS A 44 24.36 -24.42 15.45
C LYS A 44 25.76 -25.04 15.48
N ALA A 45 26.31 -25.42 14.34
CA ALA A 45 27.64 -26.03 14.27
C ALA A 45 28.75 -25.10 14.80
N LEU A 46 28.67 -23.79 14.54
CA LEU A 46 29.59 -22.82 15.12
C LEU A 46 29.51 -22.78 16.65
N LYS A 47 28.28 -22.81 17.19
CA LYS A 47 28.07 -22.87 18.63
C LYS A 47 28.60 -24.17 19.24
N ASP A 48 28.34 -25.31 18.61
CA ASP A 48 28.83 -26.61 19.08
C ASP A 48 30.38 -26.66 19.07
N VAL A 49 31.01 -26.01 18.08
CA VAL A 49 32.48 -25.83 18.02
C VAL A 49 32.98 -24.92 19.15
N GLU A 50 32.29 -23.82 19.42
CA GLU A 50 32.62 -22.90 20.52
C GLU A 50 32.50 -23.58 21.89
N ASP A 51 31.40 -24.28 22.15
CA ASP A 51 31.15 -25.03 23.38
C ASP A 51 32.23 -26.11 23.59
N ARG A 52 32.66 -26.80 22.52
CA ARG A 52 33.73 -27.80 22.58
C ARG A 52 35.10 -27.19 22.91
N ILE A 53 35.39 -25.99 22.41
CA ILE A 53 36.61 -25.26 22.80
C ILE A 53 36.55 -24.90 24.29
N ILE A 54 35.41 -24.36 24.75
CA ILE A 54 35.22 -23.98 26.16
C ILE A 54 35.38 -25.19 27.08
N GLU A 55 34.82 -26.33 26.72
CA GLU A 55 34.95 -27.57 27.48
C GLU A 55 36.42 -27.99 27.63
N VAL A 56 37.18 -28.03 26.53
CA VAL A 56 38.60 -28.40 26.53
C VAL A 56 39.45 -27.41 27.34
N LEU A 57 39.15 -26.11 27.26
CA LEU A 57 39.81 -25.08 28.06
C LEU A 57 39.45 -25.18 29.55
N GLY A 58 38.23 -25.59 29.88
CA GLY A 58 37.74 -25.73 31.25
C GLY A 58 38.19 -27.01 31.95
N SER A 59 38.43 -28.09 31.19
CA SER A 59 38.84 -29.39 31.74
C SER A 59 40.36 -29.57 31.84
N SER A 60 41.16 -28.61 31.39
CA SER A 60 42.62 -28.71 31.39
C SER A 60 43.21 -28.25 32.73
N GLU A 61 43.55 -29.20 33.60
CA GLU A 61 44.34 -28.94 34.81
C GLU A 61 45.84 -28.90 34.45
N GLY A 62 46.38 -27.69 34.18
CA GLY A 62 47.79 -27.48 33.84
C GLY A 62 48.00 -26.53 32.65
N SER A 63 49.22 -26.50 32.09
CA SER A 63 49.51 -25.71 30.88
C SER A 63 48.83 -26.34 29.66
N ILE A 64 47.83 -25.67 29.08
CA ILE A 64 47.14 -26.10 27.84
C ILE A 64 48.11 -26.38 26.68
N LEU A 65 49.26 -25.71 26.67
CA LEU A 65 50.31 -25.88 25.66
C LEU A 65 51.01 -27.25 25.75
N GLU A 66 50.83 -27.98 26.84
CA GLU A 66 51.41 -29.31 27.04
C GLU A 66 50.42 -30.44 26.71
N SER A 67 49.14 -30.10 26.50
CA SER A 67 48.10 -31.06 26.13
C SER A 67 47.98 -31.17 24.61
N GLU A 68 48.62 -32.19 24.04
CA GLU A 68 48.51 -32.50 22.61
C GLU A 68 47.06 -32.69 22.16
N THR A 69 46.22 -33.27 23.01
CA THR A 69 44.78 -33.45 22.74
C THR A 69 44.04 -32.12 22.68
N ALA A 70 44.35 -31.16 23.57
CA ALA A 70 43.76 -29.83 23.54
C ALA A 70 44.17 -29.06 22.27
N ILE A 71 45.45 -29.13 21.91
CA ILE A 71 45.99 -28.48 20.70
C ILE A 71 45.31 -29.01 19.44
N ASN A 72 45.14 -30.33 19.33
CA ASN A 72 44.51 -30.96 18.18
C ASN A 72 43.02 -30.57 18.07
N VAL A 73 42.26 -30.64 19.17
CA VAL A 73 40.83 -30.26 19.15
C VAL A 73 40.64 -28.79 18.80
N ILE A 74 41.46 -27.89 19.34
CA ILE A 74 41.38 -26.45 19.01
C ILE A 74 41.76 -26.20 17.55
N SER A 75 42.75 -26.92 17.02
CA SER A 75 43.16 -26.79 15.62
C SER A 75 42.09 -27.28 14.65
N GLU A 76 41.49 -28.45 14.90
CA GLU A 76 40.35 -28.97 14.12
C GLU A 76 39.14 -28.02 14.19
N ALA A 77 38.79 -27.56 15.40
CA ALA A 77 37.71 -26.61 15.63
C ALA A 77 37.91 -25.31 14.84
N LYS A 78 39.14 -24.80 14.79
CA LYS A 78 39.50 -23.62 14.00
C LYS A 78 39.30 -23.85 12.49
N GLU A 79 39.74 -24.99 11.96
CA GLU A 79 39.55 -25.29 10.53
C GLU A 79 38.06 -25.40 10.16
N ILE A 80 37.27 -26.09 10.99
CA ILE A 80 35.82 -26.22 10.82
C ILE A 80 35.15 -24.84 10.86
N SER A 81 35.50 -24.00 11.84
CA SER A 81 34.97 -22.63 11.94
C SER A 81 35.31 -21.78 10.71
N ILE A 82 36.55 -21.87 10.19
CA ILE A 82 36.95 -21.16 8.97
C ILE A 82 36.12 -21.63 7.76
N ASP A 83 35.88 -22.92 7.61
CA ASP A 83 35.06 -23.47 6.52
C ASP A 83 33.60 -23.03 6.62
N ILE A 84 33.00 -23.08 7.82
CA ILE A 84 31.62 -22.63 8.04
C ILE A 84 31.48 -21.13 7.73
N ASN A 85 32.42 -20.30 8.18
CA ASN A 85 32.40 -18.86 7.92
C ASN A 85 32.50 -18.56 6.41
N LYS A 86 33.32 -19.32 5.66
CA LYS A 86 33.37 -19.19 4.19
C LYS A 86 32.04 -19.54 3.54
N LYS A 87 31.39 -20.63 3.98
CA LYS A 87 30.07 -21.04 3.48
C LYS A 87 29.00 -20.01 3.80
N GLN A 88 28.99 -19.47 5.02
CA GLN A 88 28.06 -18.39 5.42
C GLN A 88 28.25 -17.12 4.58
N ALA A 89 29.49 -16.70 4.31
CA ALA A 89 29.73 -15.53 3.47
C ALA A 89 29.21 -15.68 2.03
N VAL A 90 29.22 -16.89 1.48
CA VAL A 90 28.61 -17.18 0.16
C VAL A 90 27.09 -17.21 0.25
N ALA A 91 26.53 -17.83 1.30
CA ALA A 91 25.09 -17.88 1.55
C ALA A 91 24.50 -16.47 1.70
N GLU A 92 25.15 -15.58 2.45
CA GLU A 92 24.72 -14.20 2.67
C GLU A 92 24.67 -13.40 1.36
N LYS A 93 25.71 -13.50 0.51
CA LYS A 93 25.69 -12.87 -0.82
C LYS A 93 24.56 -13.41 -1.71
N THR A 94 24.27 -14.69 -1.58
CA THR A 94 23.19 -15.34 -2.34
C THR A 94 21.83 -14.88 -1.83
N GLU A 95 21.66 -14.76 -0.51
CA GLU A 95 20.46 -14.25 0.13
C GLU A 95 20.16 -12.80 -0.28
N ILE A 96 21.17 -11.93 -0.30
CA ILE A 96 21.02 -10.55 -0.78
C ILE A 96 20.50 -10.51 -2.22
N ARG A 97 21.03 -11.38 -3.09
CA ARG A 97 20.57 -11.47 -4.49
C ARG A 97 19.13 -11.99 -4.58
N ILE A 98 18.79 -13.02 -3.80
CA ILE A 98 17.45 -13.58 -3.72
C ILE A 98 16.47 -12.51 -3.26
N ASP A 99 16.80 -11.78 -2.20
CA ASP A 99 15.94 -10.73 -1.66
C ASP A 99 15.79 -9.57 -2.64
N ALA A 100 16.85 -9.16 -3.34
CA ALA A 100 16.75 -8.16 -4.40
C ALA A 100 15.74 -8.56 -5.50
N THR A 101 15.72 -9.82 -5.92
CA THR A 101 14.71 -10.32 -6.87
C THR A 101 13.32 -10.33 -6.26
N ARG A 102 13.16 -10.75 -4.99
CA ARG A 102 11.87 -10.71 -4.28
C ARG A 102 11.30 -9.30 -4.24
N GLU A 103 12.14 -8.31 -3.95
CA GLU A 103 11.75 -6.90 -3.89
C GLU A 103 11.14 -6.37 -5.18
N THR A 104 11.47 -6.94 -6.35
CA THR A 104 10.84 -6.54 -7.63
C THR A 104 9.34 -6.84 -7.68
N TYR A 105 8.85 -7.77 -6.86
CA TYR A 105 7.42 -8.09 -6.70
C TYR A 105 6.76 -7.32 -5.55
N ARG A 106 7.50 -6.51 -4.78
CA ARG A 106 6.90 -5.73 -3.68
C ARG A 106 5.76 -4.80 -4.14
N PRO A 107 5.79 -4.14 -5.33
CA PRO A 107 4.73 -3.24 -5.74
C PRO A 107 3.33 -3.88 -5.80
N ILE A 108 3.20 -5.13 -6.28
CA ILE A 108 1.91 -5.84 -6.29
C ILE A 108 1.46 -6.19 -4.87
N ALA A 109 2.38 -6.63 -4.01
CA ALA A 109 2.06 -6.94 -2.62
C ALA A 109 1.56 -5.70 -1.85
N VAL A 110 2.19 -4.55 -2.08
CA VAL A 110 1.75 -3.25 -1.53
C VAL A 110 0.35 -2.90 -2.02
N HIS A 111 0.10 -2.96 -3.34
CA HIS A 111 -1.22 -2.67 -3.91
C HIS A 111 -2.31 -3.55 -3.28
N VAL A 112 -2.08 -4.86 -3.24
CA VAL A 112 -3.02 -5.84 -2.69
C VAL A 112 -3.19 -5.65 -1.18
N ALA A 113 -2.16 -5.29 -0.43
CA ALA A 113 -2.33 -5.00 1.00
C ALA A 113 -3.22 -3.78 1.24
N TRP A 114 -3.03 -2.69 0.49
CA TRP A 114 -3.85 -1.48 0.63
C TRP A 114 -5.31 -1.71 0.29
N LEU A 115 -5.60 -2.54 -0.72
CA LEU A 115 -6.96 -2.94 -1.05
C LEU A 115 -7.64 -3.72 0.10
N PHE A 116 -6.89 -4.54 0.84
CA PHE A 116 -7.41 -5.22 2.03
C PHE A 116 -7.82 -4.22 3.10
N PHE A 117 -6.96 -3.26 3.42
CA PHE A 117 -7.30 -2.26 4.43
C PHE A 117 -8.49 -1.40 3.99
N ASN A 118 -8.61 -1.07 2.70
CA ASN A 118 -9.79 -0.38 2.19
C ASN A 118 -11.09 -1.17 2.41
N ILE A 119 -11.12 -2.47 2.11
CA ILE A 119 -12.34 -3.27 2.35
C ILE A 119 -12.58 -3.55 3.84
N SER A 120 -11.53 -3.55 4.67
CA SER A 120 -11.65 -3.77 6.11
C SER A 120 -12.38 -2.63 6.81
N GLU A 121 -12.29 -1.41 6.27
CA GLU A 121 -12.98 -0.22 6.78
C GLU A 121 -14.47 -0.19 6.41
N LEU A 122 -14.95 -1.07 5.51
CA LEU A 122 -16.37 -1.10 5.10
C LEU A 122 -17.31 -1.49 6.25
N CYS A 123 -16.81 -2.16 7.28
CA CYS A 123 -17.58 -2.47 8.49
C CYS A 123 -18.04 -1.21 9.24
N ASN A 124 -17.36 -0.07 9.03
CA ASN A 124 -17.76 1.23 9.59
C ASN A 124 -18.98 1.82 8.85
N ILE A 125 -19.28 1.36 7.64
CA ILE A 125 -20.46 1.77 6.88
C ILE A 125 -21.64 0.90 7.29
N GLU A 126 -21.44 -0.42 7.29
CA GLU A 126 -22.44 -1.41 7.69
C GLU A 126 -21.70 -2.57 8.38
N PRO A 127 -22.01 -2.87 9.66
CA PRO A 127 -21.34 -3.93 10.42
C PRO A 127 -21.29 -5.30 9.74
N MET A 128 -22.20 -5.61 8.81
CA MET A 128 -22.19 -6.86 8.05
C MET A 128 -21.07 -6.94 6.98
N TYR A 129 -20.45 -5.82 6.59
CA TYR A 129 -19.38 -5.77 5.58
C TYR A 129 -18.02 -6.13 6.19
N GLN A 130 -17.87 -7.41 6.55
CA GLN A 130 -16.63 -7.94 7.12
C GLN A 130 -16.08 -9.07 6.27
N TYR A 131 -14.78 -9.03 6.02
CA TYR A 131 -14.09 -10.00 5.19
C TYR A 131 -12.88 -10.53 5.94
N SER A 132 -12.74 -11.87 5.99
CA SER A 132 -11.60 -12.49 6.66
C SER A 132 -10.33 -12.39 5.81
N LEU A 133 -9.18 -12.29 6.47
CA LEU A 133 -7.89 -12.33 5.79
C LEU A 133 -7.70 -13.66 5.01
N LEU A 134 -8.21 -14.77 5.55
CA LEU A 134 -8.11 -16.06 4.86
C LEU A 134 -8.87 -16.06 3.54
N TRP A 135 -10.10 -15.54 3.51
CA TRP A 135 -10.86 -15.39 2.27
C TRP A 135 -10.11 -14.49 1.28
N TYR A 136 -9.61 -13.35 1.76
CA TYR A 136 -8.89 -12.39 0.93
C TYR A 136 -7.62 -12.97 0.31
N THR A 137 -6.79 -13.64 1.12
CA THR A 137 -5.56 -14.28 0.63
C THR A 137 -5.85 -15.42 -0.35
N ASN A 138 -6.95 -16.15 -0.19
CA ASN A 138 -7.37 -17.16 -1.17
C ASN A 138 -7.80 -16.52 -2.49
N LEU A 139 -8.47 -15.37 -2.45
CA LEU A 139 -8.81 -14.58 -3.65
C LEU A 139 -7.54 -14.13 -4.40
N TYR A 140 -6.52 -13.72 -3.66
CA TYR A 140 -5.24 -13.33 -4.23
C TYR A 140 -4.48 -14.52 -4.82
N ARG A 141 -4.40 -15.66 -4.12
CA ARG A 141 -3.81 -16.90 -4.66
C ARG A 141 -4.49 -17.37 -5.94
N HIS A 142 -5.82 -17.22 -6.02
CA HIS A 142 -6.54 -17.50 -7.26
C HIS A 142 -6.08 -16.57 -8.39
N THR A 143 -5.90 -15.29 -8.10
CA THR A 143 -5.45 -14.31 -9.09
C THR A 143 -4.06 -14.60 -9.63
N LEU A 144 -3.10 -14.99 -8.78
CA LEU A 144 -1.75 -15.38 -9.22
C LEU A 144 -1.80 -16.50 -10.29
N LYS A 145 -2.75 -17.43 -10.17
CA LYS A 145 -2.91 -18.55 -11.11
C LYS A 145 -3.69 -18.19 -12.37
N THR A 146 -4.67 -17.29 -12.27
CA THR A 146 -5.65 -17.03 -13.34
C THR A 146 -5.31 -15.81 -14.20
N ALA A 147 -4.66 -14.79 -13.64
CA ALA A 147 -4.33 -13.58 -14.38
C ALA A 147 -3.40 -13.87 -15.56
N GLU A 148 -3.51 -13.06 -16.62
CA GLU A 148 -2.74 -13.24 -17.85
C GLU A 148 -1.23 -13.26 -17.60
N ALA A 149 -0.57 -14.34 -18.02
CA ALA A 149 0.86 -14.54 -17.86
C ALA A 149 1.67 -13.65 -18.82
N SER A 150 2.83 -13.20 -18.39
CA SER A 150 3.77 -12.43 -19.21
C SER A 150 5.20 -12.74 -18.78
N ARG A 151 6.12 -12.80 -19.75
CA ARG A 151 7.57 -12.93 -19.49
C ARG A 151 8.21 -11.61 -19.07
N ASN A 152 7.61 -10.49 -19.43
CA ASN A 152 8.02 -9.17 -18.97
C ASN A 152 7.40 -8.92 -17.60
N LEU A 153 8.24 -8.70 -16.59
CA LEU A 153 7.82 -8.51 -15.20
C LEU A 153 6.85 -7.34 -15.04
N GLU A 154 7.16 -6.16 -15.61
CA GLU A 154 6.32 -4.98 -15.49
C GLU A 154 4.91 -5.23 -16.04
N THR A 155 4.82 -5.86 -17.21
CA THR A 155 3.55 -6.27 -17.82
C THR A 155 2.83 -7.31 -16.96
N ARG A 156 3.56 -8.27 -16.39
CA ARG A 156 2.98 -9.29 -15.49
C ARG A 156 2.39 -8.65 -14.24
N LEU A 157 3.12 -7.73 -13.60
CA LEU A 157 2.66 -7.00 -12.41
C LEU A 157 1.43 -6.14 -12.74
N LYS A 158 1.39 -5.51 -13.92
CA LYS A 158 0.21 -4.78 -14.39
C LYS A 158 -1.00 -5.69 -14.54
N ASN A 159 -0.85 -6.83 -15.22
CA ASN A 159 -1.93 -7.80 -15.40
C ASN A 159 -2.47 -8.32 -14.06
N LEU A 160 -1.58 -8.62 -13.11
CA LEU A 160 -1.96 -9.03 -11.75
C LEU A 160 -2.74 -7.92 -11.02
N ASN A 161 -2.26 -6.68 -11.07
CA ASN A 161 -2.93 -5.54 -10.45
C ASN A 161 -4.34 -5.32 -11.03
N GLU A 162 -4.47 -5.28 -12.35
CA GLU A 162 -5.74 -5.01 -13.04
C GLU A 162 -6.75 -6.14 -12.78
N PHE A 163 -6.31 -7.40 -12.93
CA PHE A 163 -7.16 -8.56 -12.66
C PHE A 163 -7.60 -8.58 -11.19
N PHE A 164 -6.66 -8.45 -10.25
CA PHE A 164 -6.99 -8.53 -8.83
C PHE A 164 -7.96 -7.43 -8.41
N THR A 165 -7.71 -6.19 -8.87
CA THR A 165 -8.56 -5.04 -8.54
C THR A 165 -10.00 -5.25 -9.02
N TYR A 166 -10.16 -5.66 -10.28
CA TYR A 166 -11.49 -5.93 -10.84
C TYR A 166 -12.15 -7.14 -10.18
N PHE A 167 -11.40 -8.22 -9.96
CA PHE A 167 -11.90 -9.43 -9.35
C PHE A 167 -12.35 -9.20 -7.91
N LEU A 168 -11.57 -8.45 -7.12
CA LEU A 168 -11.94 -8.02 -5.79
C LEU A 168 -13.20 -7.16 -5.82
N TYR A 169 -13.23 -6.13 -6.67
CA TYR A 169 -14.40 -5.26 -6.83
C TYR A 169 -15.68 -6.06 -7.09
N CYS A 170 -15.66 -6.97 -8.06
CA CYS A 170 -16.81 -7.81 -8.37
C CYS A 170 -17.23 -8.71 -7.20
N ASN A 171 -16.27 -9.28 -6.45
CA ASN A 171 -16.60 -10.13 -5.31
C ASN A 171 -17.23 -9.32 -4.17
N ILE A 172 -16.71 -8.14 -3.86
CA ILE A 172 -17.27 -7.24 -2.84
C ILE A 172 -18.64 -6.72 -3.26
N CYS A 173 -18.80 -6.23 -4.50
CA CYS A 173 -20.10 -5.73 -4.98
C CYS A 173 -21.22 -6.78 -5.01
N ARG A 174 -20.92 -8.08 -4.98
CA ARG A 174 -21.94 -9.13 -4.84
C ARG A 174 -22.52 -9.22 -3.43
N SER A 175 -21.76 -8.81 -2.42
CA SER A 175 -22.18 -8.82 -1.00
C SER A 175 -22.67 -7.47 -0.49
N LEU A 176 -22.42 -6.37 -1.20
CA LEU A 176 -22.90 -5.03 -0.82
C LEU A 176 -24.36 -4.79 -1.21
N PHE A 177 -25.09 -4.02 -0.38
CA PHE A 177 -26.35 -3.42 -0.78
C PHE A 177 -26.15 -2.45 -1.94
N GLU A 178 -27.14 -2.33 -2.83
CA GLU A 178 -27.07 -1.48 -4.03
C GLU A 178 -26.70 -0.03 -3.71
N LYS A 179 -27.27 0.52 -2.63
CA LYS A 179 -26.99 1.89 -2.15
C LYS A 179 -25.51 2.15 -1.83
N ASP A 180 -24.74 1.13 -1.46
CA ASP A 180 -23.36 1.27 -0.99
C ASP A 180 -22.33 0.97 -2.09
N LYS A 181 -22.74 0.40 -3.23
CA LYS A 181 -21.82 0.03 -4.33
C LYS A 181 -21.11 1.23 -4.93
N LEU A 182 -21.84 2.33 -5.14
CA LEU A 182 -21.24 3.55 -5.68
C LEU A 182 -20.25 4.16 -4.70
N LEU A 183 -20.60 4.19 -3.41
CA LEU A 183 -19.70 4.65 -2.35
C LEU A 183 -18.43 3.80 -2.30
N PHE A 184 -18.54 2.47 -2.35
CA PHE A 184 -17.39 1.58 -2.40
C PHE A 184 -16.51 1.83 -3.63
N SER A 185 -17.11 1.92 -4.83
CA SER A 185 -16.38 2.23 -6.06
C SER A 185 -15.61 3.55 -5.96
N PHE A 186 -16.25 4.56 -5.37
CA PHE A 186 -15.64 5.86 -5.13
C PHE A 186 -14.47 5.78 -4.13
N LEU A 187 -14.66 5.12 -2.99
CA LEU A 187 -13.61 4.95 -1.97
C LEU A 187 -12.42 4.17 -2.53
N LEU A 188 -12.68 3.05 -3.22
CA LEU A 188 -11.66 2.22 -3.86
C LEU A 188 -10.84 3.04 -4.87
N THR A 189 -11.52 3.79 -5.74
CA THR A 189 -10.86 4.64 -6.75
C THR A 189 -9.96 5.69 -6.09
N ASN A 190 -10.45 6.41 -5.08
CA ASN A 190 -9.65 7.43 -4.40
C ASN A 190 -8.45 6.83 -3.66
N ARG A 191 -8.59 5.66 -3.04
CA ARG A 191 -7.46 4.97 -2.41
C ARG A 191 -6.38 4.61 -3.44
N ILE A 192 -6.77 4.07 -4.60
CA ILE A 192 -5.83 3.71 -5.67
C ILE A 192 -5.15 4.96 -6.24
N LEU A 193 -5.90 6.04 -6.49
CA LEU A 193 -5.33 7.28 -7.02
C LEU A 193 -4.45 8.00 -6.00
N GLY A 194 -4.85 8.01 -4.73
CA GLY A 194 -4.07 8.55 -3.62
C GLY A 194 -2.74 7.82 -3.43
N ALA A 195 -2.74 6.48 -3.53
CA ALA A 195 -1.51 5.69 -3.49
C ALA A 195 -0.55 6.00 -4.65
N LYS A 196 -1.08 6.47 -5.79
CA LYS A 196 -0.30 6.94 -6.95
C LYS A 196 0.12 8.41 -6.87
N GLY A 197 -0.25 9.12 -5.80
CA GLY A 197 -0.01 10.56 -5.66
C GLY A 197 -0.81 11.43 -6.64
N LEU A 198 -1.90 10.89 -7.22
CA LEU A 198 -2.74 11.60 -8.20
C LEU A 198 -3.88 12.40 -7.53
N VAL A 199 -4.10 12.19 -6.23
CA VAL A 199 -5.09 12.90 -5.41
C VAL A 199 -4.33 13.48 -4.23
N ASP A 200 -4.37 14.79 -4.07
CA ASP A 200 -3.77 15.46 -2.93
C ASP A 200 -4.61 15.26 -1.65
N ASN A 201 -3.95 15.16 -0.50
CA ASN A 201 -4.62 14.89 0.76
C ASN A 201 -5.45 16.08 1.27
N GLN A 202 -5.08 17.32 0.96
CA GLN A 202 -5.88 18.51 1.27
C GLN A 202 -7.12 18.56 0.39
N GLU A 203 -6.98 18.22 -0.90
CA GLU A 203 -8.12 18.08 -1.83
C GLU A 203 -9.09 16.99 -1.35
N TRP A 204 -8.57 15.84 -0.90
CA TRP A 204 -9.35 14.75 -0.31
C TRP A 204 -10.01 15.11 1.02
N LEU A 205 -9.35 15.91 1.87
CA LEU A 205 -9.96 16.38 3.11
C LEU A 205 -11.05 17.43 2.82
N PHE A 206 -10.84 18.27 1.81
CA PHE A 206 -11.80 19.26 1.35
C PHE A 206 -13.09 18.58 0.86
N LEU A 207 -13.02 17.73 -0.17
CA LEU A 207 -13.55 16.36 -0.04
C LEU A 207 -14.65 16.03 0.96
N LEU A 208 -14.20 15.64 2.14
CA LEU A 208 -15.05 15.10 3.19
C LEU A 208 -15.69 16.22 4.04
N THR A 209 -15.01 17.36 4.19
CA THR A 209 -15.35 18.35 5.22
C THR A 209 -15.93 19.65 4.66
N GLY A 210 -15.61 19.99 3.41
CA GLY A 210 -15.86 21.31 2.82
C GLY A 210 -14.87 22.39 3.32
N GLY A 211 -13.83 21.97 4.06
CA GLY A 211 -12.91 22.86 4.76
C GLY A 211 -13.51 23.49 6.03
N ILE A 212 -12.64 23.95 6.93
CA ILE A 212 -13.03 24.59 8.19
C ILE A 212 -12.74 26.09 8.10
N GLY A 213 -13.67 26.93 8.55
CA GLY A 213 -13.50 28.38 8.64
C GLY A 213 -14.48 29.19 7.79
N GLY A 214 -14.76 30.42 8.22
CA GLY A 214 -15.57 31.38 7.46
C GLY A 214 -14.77 32.08 6.36
N THR A 215 -15.46 32.70 5.41
CA THR A 215 -14.85 33.62 4.45
C THR A 215 -15.13 35.06 4.86
N THR A 216 -14.16 35.94 4.69
CA THR A 216 -14.34 37.40 4.81
C THR A 216 -14.60 38.06 3.46
N LEU A 217 -14.48 37.31 2.35
CA LEU A 217 -14.73 37.82 1.01
C LEU A 217 -16.23 37.97 0.76
N PRO A 218 -16.71 39.17 0.38
CA PRO A 218 -18.11 39.36 0.05
C PRO A 218 -18.48 38.56 -1.20
N LYS A 219 -19.72 38.05 -1.22
CA LYS A 219 -20.29 37.41 -2.40
C LYS A 219 -20.41 38.45 -3.52
N PRO A 220 -20.05 38.13 -4.78
CA PRO A 220 -20.19 39.06 -5.88
C PRO A 220 -21.65 39.47 -6.12
N ASP A 221 -21.84 40.74 -6.49
CA ASP A 221 -23.13 41.30 -6.85
C ASP A 221 -23.70 40.55 -8.07
N GLY A 222 -24.98 40.18 -8.04
CA GLY A 222 -25.63 39.39 -9.10
C GLY A 222 -25.51 37.86 -8.97
N ALA A 223 -24.67 37.36 -8.06
CA ALA A 223 -24.57 35.93 -7.75
C ALA A 223 -25.61 35.45 -6.71
N ASP A 224 -26.85 35.94 -6.77
CA ASP A 224 -27.91 35.60 -5.79
C ASP A 224 -28.41 34.16 -5.90
N TRP A 225 -28.14 33.53 -7.04
CA TRP A 225 -28.39 32.11 -7.26
C TRP A 225 -27.46 31.20 -6.44
N LEU A 226 -26.34 31.72 -5.93
CA LEU A 226 -25.40 30.98 -5.09
C LEU A 226 -25.58 31.38 -3.61
N GLY A 227 -25.87 30.39 -2.76
CA GLY A 227 -26.00 30.62 -1.32
C GLY A 227 -24.68 30.99 -0.64
N ASN A 228 -24.75 31.78 0.44
CA ASN A 228 -23.57 32.16 1.23
C ASN A 228 -22.71 30.97 1.72
N PRO A 229 -23.29 29.81 2.13
CA PRO A 229 -22.48 28.64 2.49
C PRO A 229 -21.65 28.08 1.32
N ALA A 230 -22.24 28.02 0.12
CA ALA A 230 -21.56 27.57 -1.10
C ALA A 230 -20.46 28.54 -1.53
N TRP A 231 -20.72 29.85 -1.42
CA TRP A 231 -19.69 30.89 -1.62
C TRP A 231 -18.52 30.76 -0.64
N ALA A 232 -18.80 30.52 0.64
CA ALA A 232 -17.77 30.32 1.64
C ALA A 232 -16.93 29.05 1.37
N GLU A 233 -17.52 28.00 0.81
CA GLU A 233 -16.80 26.80 0.35
C GLU A 233 -15.91 27.08 -0.86
N LEU A 234 -16.42 27.79 -1.86
CA LEU A 234 -15.61 28.21 -3.02
C LEU A 234 -14.41 29.06 -2.60
N CYS A 235 -14.60 29.97 -1.64
CA CYS A 235 -13.49 30.75 -1.08
C CYS A 235 -12.43 29.86 -0.44
N ARG A 236 -12.83 28.83 0.32
CA ARG A 236 -11.89 27.88 0.91
C ARG A 236 -11.22 27.00 -0.13
N LEU A 237 -11.97 26.53 -1.14
CA LEU A 237 -11.43 25.75 -2.25
C LEU A 237 -10.35 26.53 -3.00
N SER A 238 -10.57 27.82 -3.25
CA SER A 238 -9.63 28.69 -3.93
C SER A 238 -8.29 28.91 -3.21
N ASN A 239 -8.19 28.52 -1.93
CA ASN A 239 -6.93 28.56 -1.18
C ASN A 239 -6.03 27.35 -1.44
N LEU A 240 -6.56 26.29 -2.06
CA LEU A 240 -5.76 25.14 -2.48
C LEU A 240 -4.99 25.49 -3.76
N GLU A 241 -3.77 24.98 -3.87
CA GLU A 241 -2.81 25.31 -4.93
C GLU A 241 -3.40 25.17 -6.34
N ALA A 242 -4.10 24.07 -6.60
CA ALA A 242 -4.69 23.78 -7.91
C ALA A 242 -5.88 24.69 -8.29
N PHE A 243 -6.42 25.46 -7.35
CA PHE A 243 -7.63 26.29 -7.52
C PHE A 243 -7.35 27.78 -7.38
N GLY A 244 -6.07 28.18 -7.47
CA GLY A 244 -5.67 29.58 -7.45
C GLY A 244 -6.46 30.42 -8.46
N GLY A 245 -7.02 31.54 -8.00
CA GLY A 245 -7.81 32.44 -8.84
C GLY A 245 -9.27 32.04 -9.06
N LEU A 246 -9.76 30.96 -8.44
CA LEU A 246 -11.16 30.52 -8.57
C LEU A 246 -12.15 31.60 -8.10
N THR A 247 -11.95 32.17 -6.91
CA THR A 247 -12.78 33.27 -6.40
C THR A 247 -12.74 34.49 -7.33
N GLY A 248 -11.56 34.85 -7.83
CA GLY A 248 -11.40 35.96 -8.78
C GLY A 248 -12.17 35.72 -10.08
N SER A 249 -12.17 34.49 -10.60
CA SER A 249 -12.96 34.13 -11.78
C SER A 249 -14.46 34.22 -11.54
N PHE A 250 -14.92 33.85 -10.36
CA PHE A 250 -16.33 33.97 -9.97
C PHE A 250 -16.76 35.43 -9.80
N ILE A 251 -15.90 36.27 -9.21
CA ILE A 251 -16.18 37.70 -9.01
C ILE A 251 -16.20 38.44 -10.35
N LYS A 252 -15.32 38.06 -11.28
CA LYS A 252 -15.23 38.68 -12.59
C LYS A 252 -16.46 38.41 -13.45
N ASP A 253 -16.96 37.16 -13.44
CA ASP A 253 -18.09 36.74 -14.26
C ASP A 253 -18.82 35.57 -13.58
N SER A 254 -19.79 35.90 -12.73
CA SER A 254 -20.60 34.88 -12.05
C SER A 254 -21.56 34.16 -13.00
N ASP A 255 -22.02 34.82 -14.06
CA ASP A 255 -23.01 34.25 -14.98
C ASP A 255 -22.42 33.10 -15.81
N ALA A 256 -21.11 33.13 -16.09
CA ALA A 256 -20.40 32.01 -16.72
C ALA A 256 -20.45 30.70 -15.90
N TRP A 257 -20.62 30.77 -14.58
CA TRP A 257 -20.71 29.59 -13.70
C TRP A 257 -22.14 29.10 -13.47
N LYS A 258 -23.13 29.91 -13.83
CA LYS A 258 -24.56 29.61 -13.64
C LYS A 258 -25.05 28.38 -14.42
N PRO A 259 -24.56 28.07 -15.66
CA PRO A 259 -24.90 26.83 -16.35
C PRO A 259 -24.58 25.59 -15.51
N LEU A 260 -23.41 25.58 -14.86
CA LEU A 260 -23.00 24.48 -14.00
C LEU A 260 -23.96 24.27 -12.83
N TYR A 261 -24.45 25.36 -12.23
CA TYR A 261 -25.42 25.31 -11.12
C TYR A 261 -26.79 24.76 -11.55
N ASN A 262 -27.27 25.19 -12.72
CA ASN A 262 -28.60 24.84 -13.25
C ASN A 262 -28.64 23.48 -13.96
N SER A 263 -27.50 22.94 -14.38
CA SER A 263 -27.45 21.70 -15.17
C SER A 263 -27.96 20.49 -14.39
N LEU A 264 -28.70 19.60 -15.06
CA LEU A 264 -29.04 18.29 -14.52
C LEU A 264 -27.84 17.34 -14.53
N GLU A 265 -26.85 17.60 -15.39
CA GLU A 265 -25.64 16.79 -15.56
C GLU A 265 -24.36 17.64 -15.41
N PRO A 266 -24.12 18.23 -14.23
CA PRO A 266 -23.05 19.22 -14.01
C PRO A 266 -21.65 18.65 -14.25
N HIS A 267 -21.49 17.33 -14.15
CA HIS A 267 -20.23 16.64 -14.41
C HIS A 267 -19.86 16.61 -15.91
N LYS A 268 -20.78 16.97 -16.81
CA LYS A 268 -20.56 17.08 -18.26
C LYS A 268 -20.40 18.53 -18.74
N GLU A 269 -20.69 19.50 -17.88
CA GLU A 269 -20.58 20.91 -18.22
C GLU A 269 -19.11 21.34 -18.26
N ASN A 270 -18.76 22.21 -19.21
CA ASN A 270 -17.44 22.81 -19.27
C ASN A 270 -17.29 23.84 -18.16
N LEU A 271 -16.12 23.84 -17.51
CA LEU A 271 -15.82 24.86 -16.50
C LEU A 271 -15.28 26.14 -17.18
N PRO A 272 -15.54 27.34 -16.62
CA PRO A 272 -14.98 28.56 -17.16
C PRO A 272 -13.44 28.59 -17.17
N GLY A 273 -12.86 29.09 -18.25
CA GLY A 273 -11.43 29.43 -18.33
C GLY A 273 -10.48 28.25 -18.12
N ALA A 274 -9.46 28.45 -17.29
CA ALA A 274 -8.41 27.46 -17.04
C ALA A 274 -8.90 26.26 -16.22
N PHE A 275 -10.03 26.39 -15.50
CA PHE A 275 -10.56 25.34 -14.63
C PHE A 275 -11.04 24.11 -15.42
N ASP A 276 -11.33 24.26 -16.72
CA ASP A 276 -11.70 23.12 -17.55
C ASP A 276 -10.54 22.16 -17.85
N ARG A 277 -9.30 22.59 -17.61
CA ARG A 277 -8.10 21.75 -17.76
C ARG A 277 -7.77 20.93 -16.50
N LEU A 278 -8.52 21.15 -15.41
CA LEU A 278 -8.36 20.37 -14.19
C LEU A 278 -8.74 18.91 -14.42
N ASP A 279 -8.14 18.01 -13.64
CA ASP A 279 -8.51 16.60 -13.66
C ASP A 279 -9.94 16.39 -13.11
N THR A 280 -10.50 15.21 -13.38
CA THR A 280 -11.88 14.86 -13.00
C THR A 280 -12.15 14.99 -11.50
N PHE A 281 -11.17 14.69 -10.64
CA PHE A 281 -11.33 14.78 -9.19
C PHE A 281 -11.40 16.25 -8.75
N LYS A 282 -10.55 17.11 -9.29
CA LYS A 282 -10.57 18.54 -9.00
C LYS A 282 -11.84 19.22 -9.53
N LYS A 283 -12.31 18.82 -10.73
CA LYS A 283 -13.62 19.28 -11.25
C LYS A 283 -14.77 18.89 -10.32
N LEU A 284 -14.73 17.68 -9.76
CA LEU A 284 -15.73 17.22 -8.79
C LEU A 284 -15.80 18.12 -7.54
N LEU A 285 -14.67 18.65 -7.06
CA LEU A 285 -14.66 19.56 -5.90
C LEU A 285 -15.40 20.86 -6.19
N ILE A 286 -15.22 21.41 -7.39
CA ILE A 286 -15.90 22.62 -7.84
C ILE A 286 -17.41 22.36 -7.95
N VAL A 287 -17.81 21.26 -8.59
CA VAL A 287 -19.22 20.86 -8.71
C VAL A 287 -19.86 20.72 -7.33
N ARG A 288 -19.19 20.05 -6.39
CA ARG A 288 -19.68 19.87 -5.02
C ARG A 288 -19.86 21.20 -4.29
N ALA A 289 -18.90 22.11 -4.40
CA ALA A 289 -18.96 23.42 -3.73
C ALA A 289 -20.12 24.28 -4.27
N ILE A 290 -20.41 24.21 -5.56
CA ILE A 290 -21.45 25.02 -6.23
C ILE A 290 -22.84 24.41 -6.04
N ARG A 291 -22.96 23.09 -6.22
CA ARG A 291 -24.25 22.37 -6.22
C ARG A 291 -24.51 21.58 -4.97
N ARG A 292 -23.99 22.02 -3.82
CA ARG A 292 -24.26 21.35 -2.56
C ARG A 292 -25.77 21.13 -2.44
N THR A 293 -26.19 19.89 -2.59
CA THR A 293 -27.59 19.50 -2.38
C THR A 293 -27.85 19.83 -0.92
N SER A 294 -28.74 20.81 -0.70
CA SER A 294 -29.38 20.97 0.60
C SER A 294 -29.97 19.62 0.95
N SER A 295 -29.36 18.97 1.95
CA SER A 295 -29.91 17.82 2.66
C SER A 295 -31.35 18.09 3.06
#